data_AF-A0A7S0Z2A3-F1
#
_entry.id   AF-A0A7S0Z2A3-F1
#
_cell.length_a   1.000
_cell.length_b   1.000
_cell.length_c   1.000
_cell.angle_alpha   90.00
_cell.angle_beta   90.00
_cell.angle_gamma   90.00
#
_symmetry.space_group_name_H-M   'P 1'
#
loop_
_entity.id
_entity.type
_entity.pdbx_description
1 polymer ?
#
loop_
_entity_poly.entity_id
_entity_poly.type
_entity_poly.pdbx_seq_one_letter_code
_entity_poly.pdbx_strand_id
1 'polypeptide(L)'
;TRSMYQSIKSRVLHPLIEESETFDIPQGLREGSKTSPVLFSVAVNDMPAFIRDENKRDDFKGVPSPDPSVPYLGCLCFADDVALVATSAEELREMIQRAL
;
A
#
# COMPACT_ATOMS: atom_id res chain seq x y z
N THR A 1 9.12 -23.56 11.06
CA THR A 1 8.24 -22.57 10.38
C THR A 1 8.88 -21.95 9.13
N ARG A 2 10.17 -21.58 9.14
CA ARG A 2 10.84 -20.97 7.97
C ARG A 2 10.90 -21.83 6.68
N SER A 3 10.86 -23.17 6.79
CA SER A 3 10.99 -24.07 5.64
C SER A 3 9.73 -24.22 4.77
N MET A 4 8.52 -23.94 5.29
CA MET A 4 7.27 -24.11 4.52
C MET A 4 7.11 -23.09 3.38
N TYR A 5 7.78 -21.94 3.47
CA TYR A 5 7.63 -20.85 2.51
C TYR A 5 8.88 -20.65 1.64
N GLN A 6 9.86 -21.55 1.72
CA GLN A 6 11.10 -21.45 0.93
C GLN A 6 10.93 -21.86 -0.54
N SER A 7 9.82 -22.51 -0.90
CA SER A 7 9.57 -22.99 -2.27
C SER A 7 8.08 -22.86 -2.61
N ILE A 8 7.60 -21.63 -2.71
CA ILE A 8 6.26 -21.37 -3.22
C ILE A 8 6.32 -21.41 -4.75
N LYS A 9 5.69 -22.43 -5.34
CA LYS A 9 5.57 -22.59 -6.80
C LYS A 9 4.17 -22.20 -7.25
N SER A 10 4.07 -21.51 -8.38
CA SER A 10 2.80 -21.14 -9.02
C SER A 10 2.54 -22.01 -10.25
N ARG A 11 1.25 -22.26 -10.54
CA ARG A 11 0.77 -23.05 -11.68
C ARG A 11 -0.36 -22.30 -12.37
N VAL A 12 -0.42 -22.41 -13.71
CA VAL A 12 -1.56 -21.97 -14.50
C VAL A 12 -2.65 -23.05 -14.52
N LEU A 13 -3.88 -22.70 -14.18
CA LEU A 13 -5.02 -23.63 -14.19
C LEU A 13 -5.69 -23.63 -15.57
N HIS A 14 -5.03 -24.22 -16.57
CA HIS A 14 -5.53 -24.29 -17.94
C HIS A 14 -5.52 -25.74 -18.47
N PRO A 15 -6.58 -26.23 -19.14
CA PRO A 15 -6.66 -27.64 -19.57
C PRO A 15 -5.56 -28.10 -20.54
N LEU A 16 -4.94 -27.17 -21.26
CA LEU A 16 -3.85 -27.46 -22.21
C LEU A 16 -2.44 -27.35 -21.58
N ILE A 17 -2.35 -27.03 -20.29
CA ILE A 17 -1.07 -26.89 -19.57
C ILE A 17 -0.96 -28.05 -18.58
N GLU A 18 0.17 -28.76 -18.64
CA GLU A 18 0.45 -29.89 -17.77
C GLU A 18 0.50 -29.46 -16.31
N GLU A 19 -0.03 -30.29 -15.40
CA GLU A 19 -0.09 -29.93 -13.97
C GLU A 19 1.29 -29.79 -13.31
N SER A 20 2.30 -30.42 -13.90
CA SER A 20 3.70 -30.36 -13.47
C SER A 20 4.38 -29.04 -13.84
N GLU A 21 3.79 -28.25 -14.75
CA GLU A 21 4.35 -26.99 -15.19
C GLU A 21 4.16 -25.92 -14.09
N THR A 22 5.28 -25.53 -13.47
CA THR A 22 5.30 -24.55 -12.39
C THR A 22 6.36 -23.48 -12.63
N PHE A 23 6.12 -22.30 -12.07
CA PHE A 23 7.03 -21.15 -12.16
C PHE A 23 7.17 -20.45 -10.82
N ASP A 24 8.29 -19.74 -10.66
CA ASP A 24 8.56 -18.89 -9.51
C ASP A 24 7.98 -17.49 -9.72
N ILE A 25 7.46 -16.89 -8.65
CA ILE A 25 7.09 -15.48 -8.62
C ILE A 25 8.19 -14.75 -7.83
N PRO A 26 9.16 -14.10 -8.49
CA PRO A 26 10.30 -13.50 -7.81
C PRO A 26 9.92 -12.27 -6.97
N GLN A 27 8.82 -11.60 -7.34
CA GLN A 27 8.30 -10.43 -6.64
C GLN A 27 6.77 -10.38 -6.74
N GLY A 28 6.13 -9.96 -5.64
CA GLY A 28 4.68 -9.78 -5.56
C GLY A 28 4.01 -10.73 -4.57
N LEU A 29 2.70 -10.59 -4.46
CA LEU A 29 1.85 -11.40 -3.59
C LEU A 29 0.80 -12.11 -4.45
N ARG A 30 0.37 -13.30 -4.04
CA ARG A 30 -0.63 -14.07 -4.79
C ARG A 30 -2.01 -13.45 -4.64
N GLU A 31 -2.66 -13.10 -5.74
CA GLU A 31 -4.07 -12.70 -5.72
C GLU A 31 -4.98 -13.85 -5.25
N GLY A 32 -6.06 -13.51 -4.55
CA GLY A 32 -7.00 -14.49 -3.96
C GLY A 32 -6.49 -15.19 -2.69
N SER A 33 -5.24 -14.98 -2.28
CA SER A 33 -4.77 -15.41 -0.96
C SER A 33 -5.37 -14.50 0.13
N LYS A 34 -5.88 -15.12 1.20
CA LYS A 34 -6.43 -14.39 2.36
C LYS A 34 -5.38 -13.53 3.08
N THR A 35 -4.10 -13.85 2.95
CA THR A 35 -3.01 -13.13 3.62
C THR A 35 -2.44 -11.99 2.79
N SER A 36 -2.61 -12.02 1.46
CA SER A 36 -2.04 -11.01 0.56
C SER A 36 -2.52 -9.59 0.86
N PRO A 37 -3.81 -9.32 1.17
CA PRO A 37 -4.26 -7.96 1.48
C PRO A 37 -3.56 -7.35 2.71
N VAL A 38 -3.29 -8.17 3.73
CA VAL A 38 -2.61 -7.72 4.96
C VAL A 38 -1.13 -7.44 4.67
N LEU A 39 -0.46 -8.33 3.95
CA LEU A 39 0.94 -8.15 3.56
C LEU A 39 1.13 -6.92 2.65
N PHE A 40 0.19 -6.69 1.74
CA PHE A 40 0.15 -5.49 0.93
C PHE A 40 0.01 -4.24 1.80
N SER A 41 -0.97 -4.25 2.73
CA SER A 41 -1.19 -3.14 3.66
C SER A 41 0.07 -2.79 4.46
N VAL A 42 0.81 -3.80 4.94
CA VAL A 42 2.09 -3.58 5.64
C VAL A 42 3.12 -2.91 4.73
N ALA A 43 3.22 -3.33 3.46
CA ALA A 43 4.18 -2.78 2.52
C ALA A 43 3.86 -1.32 2.13
N VAL A 44 2.58 -0.96 1.98
CA VAL A 44 2.19 0.41 1.57
C VAL A 44 2.05 1.39 2.72
N ASN A 45 2.06 0.93 3.98
CA ASN A 45 1.83 1.78 5.15
C ASN A 45 2.95 2.80 5.43
N ASP A 46 4.11 2.65 4.78
CA ASP A 46 5.21 3.62 4.88
C ASP A 46 4.83 4.99 4.29
N MET A 47 4.01 5.03 3.23
CA MET A 47 3.59 6.28 2.60
C MET A 47 2.63 7.10 3.49
N PRO A 48 1.56 6.52 4.08
CA PRO A 48 0.75 7.22 5.08
C PRO A 48 1.54 7.64 6.32
N ALA A 49 2.52 6.83 6.75
CA ALA A 49 3.40 7.19 7.87
C ALA A 49 4.26 8.43 7.55
N PHE A 50 4.81 8.51 6.32
CA PHE A 50 5.56 9.67 5.85
C PHE A 50 4.71 10.94 5.79
N ILE A 51 3.46 10.84 5.31
CA ILE A 51 2.52 11.97 5.23
C ILE A 51 2.07 12.42 6.64
N ARG A 52 1.96 11.49 7.60
CA ARG A 52 1.53 11.79 8.99
C ARG A 52 2.65 12.22 9.92
N ASP A 53 3.91 12.15 9.49
CA ASP A 53 5.08 12.47 10.32
C ASP A 53 4.91 13.86 10.96
N GLU A 54 4.76 13.87 12.28
CA GLU A 54 4.46 15.08 13.05
C GLU A 54 5.58 16.12 12.95
N ASN A 55 6.80 15.69 12.66
CA ASN A 55 7.95 16.57 12.44
C ASN A 55 7.89 17.31 11.10
N LYS A 56 6.96 16.94 10.21
CA LYS A 56 6.70 17.56 8.90
C LYS A 56 5.31 18.18 8.81
N ARG A 57 4.58 18.31 9.92
CA ARG A 57 3.22 18.90 9.95
C ARG A 57 3.17 20.35 9.50
N ASP A 58 4.25 21.10 9.66
CA ASP A 58 4.32 22.46 9.14
C ASP A 58 4.36 22.50 7.60
N ASP A 59 4.78 21.40 6.96
CA ASP A 59 4.86 21.25 5.51
C ASP A 59 3.55 20.69 4.89
N PHE A 60 2.76 19.91 5.64
CA PHE A 60 1.56 19.24 5.12
C PHE A 60 0.41 19.30 6.11
N LYS A 61 -0.57 20.17 5.83
CA LYS A 61 -1.69 20.41 6.74
C LYS A 61 -2.86 19.50 6.42
N GLY A 62 -3.05 19.09 5.16
CA GLY A 62 -4.24 18.37 4.75
C GLY A 62 -5.51 19.12 5.18
N VAL A 63 -6.63 18.42 5.27
CA VAL A 63 -7.89 19.05 5.72
C VAL A 63 -8.10 18.81 7.22
N PRO A 64 -8.54 19.83 7.99
CA PRO A 64 -8.88 19.63 9.39
C PRO A 64 -9.90 18.51 9.55
N SER A 65 -9.63 17.58 10.45
CA SER A 65 -10.56 16.49 10.76
C SER A 65 -11.36 16.82 12.01
N PRO A 66 -12.65 16.42 12.06
CA PRO A 66 -13.49 16.60 13.24
C PRO A 66 -13.08 15.70 14.42
N ASP A 67 -12.23 14.71 14.17
CA ASP A 67 -11.70 13.81 15.20
C ASP A 67 -10.50 14.45 15.91
N PRO A 68 -10.58 14.75 17.22
CA PRO A 68 -9.48 15.35 17.97
C PRO A 68 -8.24 14.45 18.09
N SER A 69 -8.36 13.13 17.86
CA SER A 69 -7.23 12.20 17.82
C SER A 69 -6.46 12.23 16.50
N VAL A 70 -7.08 12.75 15.44
CA VAL A 70 -6.51 12.91 14.10
C VAL A 70 -6.85 14.32 13.64
N PRO A 71 -6.11 15.35 14.09
CA PRO A 71 -6.49 16.74 13.83
C PRO A 71 -6.49 17.12 12.35
N TYR A 72 -5.82 16.32 11.51
CA TYR A 72 -5.67 16.57 10.07
C TYR A 72 -5.73 15.28 9.26
N LEU A 73 -6.39 15.36 8.11
CA LEU A 73 -6.52 14.29 7.13
C LEU A 73 -5.72 14.65 5.87
N GLY A 74 -4.54 14.03 5.71
CA GLY A 74 -3.68 14.22 4.53
C GLY A 74 -3.84 13.13 3.45
N CYS A 75 -4.27 11.92 3.83
CA CYS A 75 -4.51 10.85 2.86
C CYS A 75 -5.56 9.84 3.35
N LEU A 76 -6.25 9.24 2.38
CA LEU A 76 -7.13 8.09 2.53
C LEU A 76 -6.56 6.94 1.73
N CYS A 77 -6.49 5.75 2.34
CA CYS A 77 -5.99 4.55 1.69
C CYS A 77 -7.08 3.49 1.71
N PHE A 78 -7.32 2.87 0.57
CA PHE A 78 -8.26 1.75 0.44
C PHE A 78 -7.66 0.70 -0.49
N ALA A 79 -7.22 -0.42 0.07
CA ALA A 79 -6.43 -1.41 -0.66
C ALA A 79 -5.25 -0.72 -1.39
N ASP A 80 -5.18 -0.81 -2.71
CA ASP A 80 -4.20 -0.18 -3.59
C ASP A 80 -4.53 1.27 -3.99
N ASP A 81 -5.74 1.74 -3.70
CA ASP A 81 -6.15 3.13 -3.98
C ASP A 81 -5.69 4.09 -2.87
N VAL A 82 -5.16 5.24 -3.30
CA VAL A 82 -4.73 6.33 -2.42
C VAL A 82 -5.34 7.63 -2.90
N ALA A 83 -6.02 8.33 -2.01
CA ALA A 83 -6.48 9.70 -2.24
C ALA A 83 -5.72 10.66 -1.31
N LEU A 84 -5.01 11.62 -1.90
CA LEU A 84 -4.40 12.74 -1.18
C LEU A 84 -5.45 13.83 -0.97
N VAL A 85 -5.44 14.44 0.20
CA VAL A 85 -6.40 15.48 0.58
C VAL A 85 -5.63 16.72 1.01
N ALA A 86 -5.89 17.84 0.34
CA ALA A 86 -5.18 19.10 0.53
C ALA A 86 -6.15 20.28 0.53
N THR A 87 -5.73 21.41 1.10
CA THR A 87 -6.51 22.66 1.12
C THR A 87 -6.28 23.54 -0.11
N SER A 88 -5.23 23.25 -0.87
CA SER A 88 -4.89 23.99 -2.09
C SER A 88 -4.24 23.09 -3.14
N ALA A 89 -4.26 23.54 -4.40
CA ALA A 89 -3.58 22.84 -5.49
C ALA A 89 -2.04 22.82 -5.32
N GLU A 90 -1.48 23.87 -4.71
CA GLU A 90 -0.03 23.96 -4.46
C GLU A 90 0.40 22.92 -3.42
N GLU A 91 -0.34 22.81 -2.31
CA GLU A 91 -0.12 21.78 -1.28
C GLU A 91 -0.25 20.37 -1.89
N LEU A 92 -1.27 20.12 -2.71
CA LEU A 92 -1.43 18.84 -3.39
C LEU A 92 -0.24 18.51 -4.30
N ARG A 93 0.26 19.50 -5.05
CA ARG A 93 1.44 19.34 -5.93
C ARG A 93 2.67 18.95 -5.12
N GLU A 94 2.90 19.60 -3.99
CA GLU A 94 4.03 19.31 -3.10
C GLU A 94 3.91 17.92 -2.47
N MET A 95 2.70 17.52 -2.04
CA MET A 95 2.44 16.17 -1.52
C MET A 95 2.77 15.10 -2.56
N ILE A 96 2.33 15.27 -3.81
CA ILE A 96 2.63 14.35 -4.92
C ILE A 96 4.14 14.25 -5.14
N GLN A 97 4.86 15.37 -5.21
CA GLN A 97 6.31 15.39 -5.48
C GLN A 97 7.17 14.76 -4.38
N ARG A 98 6.66 14.66 -3.15
CA ARG A 98 7.41 14.08 -2.03
C ARG A 98 6.99 12.65 -1.69
N ALA A 99 5.78 12.24 -2.04
CA ALA A 99 5.24 10.91 -1.75
C ALA A 99 5.48 9.89 -2.89
N LEU A 100 5.70 10.36 -4.12
CA LEU A 100 5.95 9.57 -5.34
C LEU A 100 7.31 9.93 -5.95
#